data_AF-A0A829GJ40-F1
#
_entry.id   AF-A0A829GJ40-F1
#
_cell.length_a   1.000
_cell.length_b   1.000
_cell.length_c   1.000
_cell.angle_alpha   90.00
_cell.angle_beta   90.00
_cell.angle_gamma   90.00
#
_symmetry.space_group_name_H-M   'P 1'
#
loop_
_entity.id
_entity.type
_entity.pdbx_description
1 polymer ?
#
loop_
_entity_poly.entity_id
_entity_poly.type
_entity_poly.pdbx_seq_one_letter_code
_entity_poly.pdbx_strand_id
1 'polypeptide(L)'
;SSHDPLAGEDTFTAEDAGIDLINETVGPYKAPQAMGIADYISLFTNDSGFEIGLNEIPNLKRTLEWTGESDTTLNRILSVATQFDNAELDFSFDVSGTTVVRRVINIHKRIGADRNITLYVDKDINKIVTSGSIYDLYTAITPTGGTPESKDGETVDQHPITLEGYQWTDPDGRYMLTKEGVLLDPVANQTWSRLLAKGGAPSVNAAYINRVVTYTATSQATLLQSALSDLKTHNHEAVNYETDIAVLPQNINIGDTIHLADEDEHLYLSARLLELKSSYSMDTHTATLGDYLIEHDQVAAQYRQLAEQIKNLPKTIQYYPWIRYADDDQGTNMSALPAGKKYMAVVYSN
;
A
#
# COMPACT_ATOMS: atom_id res chain seq x y z
N SER A 1 8.43 -14.84 -33.57
CA SER A 1 9.88 -14.70 -33.77
C SER A 1 10.14 -13.91 -35.04
N SER A 2 11.33 -13.33 -35.17
CA SER A 2 11.82 -12.64 -36.36
C SER A 2 13.24 -13.10 -36.67
N HIS A 3 13.58 -13.12 -37.96
CA HIS A 3 14.90 -13.47 -38.48
C HIS A 3 15.36 -12.36 -39.42
N ASP A 4 16.45 -11.68 -39.07
CA ASP A 4 17.13 -10.73 -39.95
C ASP A 4 18.46 -11.35 -40.43
N PRO A 5 18.49 -11.92 -41.65
CA PRO A 5 19.70 -12.54 -42.19
C PRO A 5 20.81 -11.55 -42.53
N LEU A 6 20.50 -10.27 -42.72
CA LEU A 6 21.51 -9.24 -43.03
C LEU A 6 22.22 -8.79 -41.75
N ALA A 7 21.47 -8.63 -40.66
CA ALA A 7 22.03 -8.36 -39.33
C ALA A 7 22.62 -9.61 -38.66
N GLY A 8 22.21 -10.81 -39.10
CA GLY A 8 22.57 -12.08 -38.47
C GLY A 8 21.86 -12.30 -37.14
N GLU A 9 20.63 -11.78 -37.00
CA GLU A 9 19.88 -11.76 -35.75
C GLU A 9 18.63 -12.66 -35.83
N ASP A 10 18.46 -13.51 -34.82
CA ASP A 10 17.25 -14.28 -34.57
C ASP A 10 16.65 -13.83 -33.24
N THR A 11 15.40 -13.37 -33.26
CA THR A 11 14.66 -12.96 -32.05
C THR A 11 13.44 -13.85 -31.87
N PHE A 12 13.26 -14.39 -30.67
CA PHE A 12 12.04 -15.09 -30.28
C PHE A 12 11.53 -14.56 -28.95
N THR A 13 10.22 -14.59 -28.77
CA THR A 13 9.54 -14.22 -27.53
C THR A 13 8.94 -15.51 -26.97
N ALA A 14 9.16 -15.73 -25.68
CA ALA A 14 8.54 -16.81 -24.94
C ALA A 14 7.71 -16.19 -23.82
N GLU A 15 6.54 -16.77 -23.59
CA GLU A 15 5.65 -16.44 -22.49
C GLU A 15 5.70 -17.58 -21.47
N ASP A 16 5.18 -17.36 -20.26
CA ASP A 16 4.95 -18.44 -19.32
C ASP A 16 3.91 -19.46 -19.86
N ALA A 17 3.67 -20.54 -19.11
CA ALA A 17 2.72 -21.57 -19.51
C ALA A 17 1.24 -21.16 -19.33
N GLY A 18 0.95 -19.86 -19.26
CA GLY A 18 -0.37 -19.25 -19.15
C GLY A 18 -0.97 -18.74 -20.47
N ILE A 19 -0.42 -19.13 -21.62
CA ILE A 19 -0.92 -18.71 -22.95
C ILE A 19 -2.42 -18.98 -23.15
N ASP A 20 -2.93 -20.07 -22.58
CA ASP A 20 -4.36 -20.40 -22.60
C ASP A 20 -5.17 -19.36 -21.82
N LEU A 21 -4.71 -18.95 -20.63
CA LEU A 21 -5.39 -17.93 -19.84
C LEU A 21 -5.42 -16.57 -20.57
N ILE A 22 -4.37 -16.24 -21.31
CA ILE A 22 -4.23 -14.96 -22.00
C ILE A 22 -5.11 -14.89 -23.26
N ASN A 23 -5.23 -15.99 -24.01
CA ASN A 23 -5.89 -15.97 -25.33
C ASN A 23 -7.28 -16.59 -25.34
N GLU A 24 -7.59 -17.49 -24.41
CA GLU A 24 -8.93 -18.03 -24.27
C GLU A 24 -9.87 -16.96 -23.73
N THR A 25 -11.09 -16.94 -24.26
CA THR A 25 -12.13 -16.00 -23.84
C THR A 25 -13.29 -16.73 -23.20
N VAL A 26 -13.85 -16.14 -22.15
CA VAL A 26 -15.04 -16.63 -21.47
C VAL A 26 -16.21 -15.68 -21.65
N GLY A 27 -17.40 -16.26 -21.81
CA GLY A 27 -18.63 -15.52 -22.01
C GLY A 27 -19.25 -14.95 -20.71
N PRO A 28 -20.49 -14.46 -20.81
CA PRO A 28 -21.25 -14.00 -19.66
C PRO A 28 -21.48 -15.13 -18.67
N TYR A 29 -21.50 -14.79 -17.37
CA TYR A 29 -21.76 -15.75 -16.32
C TYR A 29 -22.51 -15.11 -15.17
N LYS A 30 -23.54 -15.79 -14.66
CA LYS A 30 -24.28 -15.39 -13.46
C LYS A 30 -24.27 -16.55 -12.48
N ALA A 31 -23.68 -16.33 -11.31
CA ALA A 31 -23.59 -17.37 -10.29
C ALA A 31 -24.98 -17.73 -9.75
N PRO A 32 -25.36 -19.02 -9.68
CA PRO A 32 -26.66 -19.44 -9.16
C PRO A 32 -26.75 -19.32 -7.64
N GLN A 33 -25.61 -19.21 -6.95
CA GLN A 33 -25.50 -19.10 -5.50
C GLN A 33 -24.17 -18.45 -5.10
N ALA A 34 -24.00 -18.13 -3.81
CA ALA A 34 -22.75 -17.63 -3.28
C ALA A 34 -21.65 -18.72 -3.33
N MET A 35 -20.55 -18.42 -4.01
CA MET A 35 -19.41 -19.32 -4.22
C MET A 35 -18.13 -18.70 -3.67
N GLY A 36 -17.13 -19.54 -3.37
CA GLY A 36 -15.80 -19.08 -2.96
C GLY A 36 -14.95 -18.69 -4.16
N ILE A 37 -13.87 -17.92 -3.93
CA ILE A 37 -12.95 -17.50 -5.00
C ILE A 37 -12.35 -18.69 -5.76
N ALA A 38 -11.95 -19.75 -5.05
CA ALA A 38 -11.39 -20.95 -5.66
C ALA A 38 -12.39 -21.63 -6.61
N ASP A 39 -13.68 -21.67 -6.23
CA ASP A 39 -14.73 -22.25 -7.07
C ASP A 39 -14.91 -21.46 -8.38
N TYR A 40 -14.87 -20.12 -8.31
CA TYR A 40 -14.94 -19.27 -9.50
C TYR A 40 -13.72 -19.44 -10.40
N ILE A 41 -12.51 -19.44 -9.83
CA ILE A 41 -11.28 -19.60 -10.62
C ILE A 41 -11.30 -20.97 -11.31
N SER A 42 -11.54 -22.06 -10.56
CA SER A 42 -11.63 -23.41 -11.14
C SER A 42 -12.72 -23.55 -12.19
N LEU A 43 -13.85 -22.84 -12.04
CA LEU A 43 -14.90 -22.83 -13.06
C LEU A 43 -14.40 -22.23 -14.39
N PHE A 44 -13.72 -21.08 -14.33
CA PHE A 44 -13.23 -20.40 -15.53
C PHE A 44 -11.95 -21.01 -16.09
N THR A 45 -11.25 -21.85 -15.33
CA THR A 45 -10.02 -22.52 -15.74
C THR A 45 -10.17 -24.05 -15.84
N ASN A 46 -11.39 -24.57 -16.05
CA ASN A 46 -11.75 -25.98 -15.85
C ASN A 46 -11.00 -27.00 -16.75
N ASP A 47 -10.32 -26.56 -17.80
CA ASP A 47 -9.57 -27.40 -18.75
C ASP A 47 -8.18 -26.84 -19.10
N SER A 48 -7.77 -25.73 -18.50
CA SER A 48 -6.44 -25.14 -18.71
C SER A 48 -5.30 -25.92 -18.03
N GLY A 49 -5.65 -26.90 -17.19
CA GLY A 49 -4.70 -27.68 -16.40
C GLY A 49 -4.08 -26.92 -15.22
N PHE A 50 -4.59 -25.73 -14.91
CA PHE A 50 -4.29 -25.01 -13.66
C PHE A 50 -5.12 -25.56 -12.50
N GLU A 51 -4.46 -25.75 -11.36
CA GLU A 51 -5.11 -26.13 -10.10
C GLU A 51 -4.94 -25.03 -9.05
N ILE A 52 -5.84 -25.01 -8.07
CA ILE A 52 -5.75 -24.09 -6.93
C ILE A 52 -4.69 -24.59 -5.96
N GLY A 53 -3.72 -23.73 -5.65
CA GLY A 53 -2.69 -23.96 -4.64
C GLY A 53 -3.09 -23.39 -3.28
N LEU A 54 -2.26 -22.47 -2.78
CA LEU A 54 -2.55 -21.73 -1.56
C LEU A 54 -3.85 -20.92 -1.71
N ASN A 55 -4.66 -20.88 -0.66
CA ASN A 55 -5.80 -19.98 -0.58
C ASN A 55 -5.90 -19.35 0.80
N GLU A 56 -5.59 -18.05 0.89
CA GLU A 56 -5.60 -17.29 2.14
C GLU A 56 -7.00 -16.76 2.54
N ILE A 57 -7.99 -16.89 1.66
CA ILE A 57 -9.38 -16.43 1.86
C ILE A 57 -10.44 -17.53 1.58
N PRO A 58 -10.30 -18.74 2.17
CA PRO A 58 -11.15 -19.88 1.81
C PRO A 58 -12.62 -19.76 2.23
N ASN A 59 -12.93 -18.87 3.18
CA ASN A 59 -14.26 -18.76 3.78
C ASN A 59 -15.12 -17.66 3.18
N LEU A 60 -14.52 -16.70 2.46
CA LEU A 60 -15.25 -15.58 1.89
C LEU A 60 -16.07 -16.08 0.69
N LYS A 61 -17.34 -15.66 0.61
CA LYS A 61 -18.24 -16.02 -0.49
C LYS A 61 -18.87 -14.78 -1.12
N ARG A 62 -19.10 -14.84 -2.43
CA ARG A 62 -19.73 -13.79 -3.23
C ARG A 62 -20.66 -14.42 -4.27
N THR A 63 -21.74 -13.73 -4.61
CA THR A 63 -22.58 -14.04 -5.77
C THR A 63 -22.23 -13.02 -6.84
N LEU A 64 -21.53 -13.45 -7.90
CA LEU A 64 -20.96 -12.57 -8.91
C LEU A 64 -21.66 -12.78 -10.26
N GLU A 65 -21.63 -11.72 -11.07
CA GLU A 65 -22.20 -11.69 -12.41
C GLU A 65 -21.29 -10.90 -13.35
N TRP A 66 -21.10 -11.43 -14.55
CA TRP A 66 -20.40 -10.79 -15.66
C TRP A 66 -21.29 -10.84 -16.89
N THR A 67 -21.44 -9.69 -17.54
CA THR A 67 -22.21 -9.53 -18.78
C THR A 67 -21.32 -9.45 -20.02
N GLY A 68 -20.00 -9.34 -19.85
CA GLY A 68 -19.03 -9.30 -20.93
C GLY A 68 -18.97 -10.61 -21.71
N GLU A 69 -18.85 -10.51 -23.04
CA GLU A 69 -18.92 -11.66 -23.96
C GLU A 69 -17.56 -12.19 -24.40
N SER A 70 -16.48 -11.44 -24.18
CA SER A 70 -15.15 -11.74 -24.73
C SER A 70 -14.01 -11.39 -23.79
N ASP A 71 -14.22 -11.48 -22.47
CA ASP A 71 -13.12 -11.31 -21.51
C ASP A 71 -12.16 -12.48 -21.66
N THR A 72 -10.86 -12.23 -21.63
CA THR A 72 -9.90 -13.34 -21.54
C THR A 72 -10.07 -14.07 -20.21
N THR A 73 -9.74 -15.36 -20.16
CA THR A 73 -9.82 -16.16 -18.93
C THR A 73 -8.98 -15.50 -17.82
N LEU A 74 -7.80 -14.99 -18.15
CA LEU A 74 -6.95 -14.22 -17.23
C LEU A 74 -7.66 -12.98 -16.68
N ASN A 75 -8.24 -12.16 -17.55
CA ASN A 75 -8.99 -10.97 -17.11
C ASN A 75 -10.19 -11.36 -16.24
N ARG A 76 -10.86 -12.47 -16.55
CA ARG A 76 -11.98 -12.96 -15.74
C ARG A 76 -11.52 -13.37 -14.34
N ILE A 77 -10.47 -14.17 -14.19
CA ILE A 77 -10.00 -14.61 -12.87
C ILE A 77 -9.39 -13.46 -12.06
N LEU A 78 -8.74 -12.48 -12.71
CA LEU A 78 -8.29 -11.25 -12.05
C LEU A 78 -9.48 -10.41 -11.57
N SER A 79 -10.53 -10.28 -12.40
CA SER A 79 -11.78 -9.63 -12.01
C SER A 79 -12.42 -10.33 -10.80
N VAL A 80 -12.46 -11.67 -10.77
CA VAL A 80 -12.87 -12.44 -9.59
C VAL A 80 -12.03 -11.99 -8.38
N ALA A 81 -10.70 -12.02 -8.47
CA ALA A 81 -9.83 -11.65 -7.36
C ALA A 81 -10.10 -10.23 -6.81
N THR A 82 -10.34 -9.25 -7.69
CA THR A 82 -10.76 -7.89 -7.31
C THR A 82 -12.05 -7.87 -6.49
N GLN A 83 -13.05 -8.70 -6.84
CA GLN A 83 -14.32 -8.78 -6.11
C GLN A 83 -14.21 -9.45 -4.73
N PHE A 84 -13.11 -10.16 -4.47
CA PHE A 84 -12.80 -10.79 -3.20
C PHE A 84 -11.76 -9.98 -2.41
N ASP A 85 -12.13 -8.74 -2.11
CA ASP A 85 -11.35 -7.79 -1.28
C ASP A 85 -9.98 -7.45 -1.87
N ASN A 86 -9.90 -7.31 -3.20
CA ASN A 86 -8.65 -7.07 -3.95
C ASN A 86 -7.57 -8.13 -3.69
N ALA A 87 -7.97 -9.40 -3.59
CA ALA A 87 -7.04 -10.52 -3.55
C ALA A 87 -6.11 -10.49 -4.77
N GLU A 88 -4.92 -11.04 -4.60
CA GLU A 88 -3.89 -11.13 -5.64
C GLU A 88 -3.64 -12.59 -6.01
N LEU A 89 -3.39 -12.83 -7.29
CA LEU A 89 -3.11 -14.16 -7.82
C LEU A 89 -1.62 -14.28 -8.13
N ASP A 90 -1.02 -15.37 -7.65
CA ASP A 90 0.36 -15.77 -7.96
C ASP A 90 0.34 -17.06 -8.78
N PHE A 91 1.13 -17.10 -9.85
CA PHE A 91 1.20 -18.23 -10.76
C PHE A 91 2.53 -18.95 -10.58
N SER A 92 2.46 -20.25 -10.25
CA SER A 92 3.64 -21.07 -10.04
C SER A 92 3.60 -22.36 -10.86
N PHE A 93 4.79 -22.82 -11.24
CA PHE A 93 4.96 -23.96 -12.14
C PHE A 93 5.99 -24.94 -11.57
N ASP A 94 5.59 -26.20 -11.42
CA ASP A 94 6.55 -27.26 -11.14
C ASP A 94 7.10 -27.76 -12.48
N VAL A 95 8.42 -27.74 -12.63
CA VAL A 95 9.11 -28.13 -13.86
C VAL A 95 10.04 -29.31 -13.58
N SER A 96 9.92 -30.35 -14.40
CA SER A 96 10.83 -31.49 -14.41
C SER A 96 11.59 -31.52 -15.73
N GLY A 97 12.87 -31.13 -15.69
CA GLY A 97 13.68 -30.96 -16.90
C GLY A 97 13.17 -29.76 -17.72
N THR A 98 12.64 -30.03 -18.91
CA THR A 98 12.04 -29.03 -19.81
C THR A 98 10.52 -29.10 -19.84
N THR A 99 9.89 -29.94 -19.02
CA THR A 99 8.44 -30.17 -19.02
C THR A 99 7.79 -29.57 -17.79
N VAL A 100 6.77 -28.74 -18.01
CA VAL A 100 5.88 -28.27 -16.93
C VAL A 100 4.98 -29.43 -16.50
N VAL A 101 5.12 -29.88 -15.26
CA VAL A 101 4.36 -31.00 -14.70
C VAL A 101 3.15 -30.55 -13.89
N ARG A 102 3.16 -29.31 -13.40
CA ARG A 102 2.06 -28.75 -12.60
C ARG A 102 1.97 -27.25 -12.81
N ARG A 103 0.74 -26.74 -12.91
CA ARG A 103 0.41 -25.31 -13.04
C ARG A 103 -0.49 -24.93 -11.89
N VAL A 104 -0.11 -23.95 -11.10
CA VAL A 104 -0.78 -23.65 -9.84
C VAL A 104 -1.12 -22.17 -9.78
N ILE A 105 -2.37 -21.88 -9.40
CA ILE A 105 -2.83 -20.53 -9.07
C ILE A 105 -2.95 -20.43 -7.56
N ASN A 106 -2.10 -19.61 -6.96
CA ASN A 106 -2.13 -19.27 -5.54
C ASN A 106 -2.97 -18.00 -5.33
N ILE A 107 -3.77 -17.99 -4.27
CA ILE A 107 -4.67 -16.89 -3.92
C ILE A 107 -4.16 -16.26 -2.63
N HIS A 108 -3.68 -15.03 -2.74
CA HIS A 108 -3.15 -14.23 -1.64
C HIS A 108 -4.09 -13.08 -1.30
N LYS A 109 -4.11 -12.67 -0.04
CA LYS A 109 -4.70 -11.37 0.36
C LYS A 109 -3.88 -10.22 -0.20
N ARG A 110 -2.56 -10.35 -0.18
CA ARG A 110 -1.57 -9.42 -0.73
C ARG A 110 -0.25 -10.16 -0.88
N ILE A 111 0.38 -10.08 -2.04
CA ILE A 111 1.70 -10.64 -2.35
C ILE A 111 2.78 -9.69 -1.84
N GLY A 112 3.93 -10.26 -1.48
CA GLY A 112 5.11 -9.52 -1.05
C GLY A 112 5.07 -9.09 0.42
N ALA A 113 6.22 -8.64 0.89
CA ALA A 113 6.41 -8.17 2.25
C ALA A 113 7.14 -6.83 2.27
N ASP A 114 7.06 -6.12 3.39
CA ASP A 114 7.97 -5.03 3.67
C ASP A 114 9.37 -5.61 3.91
N ARG A 115 10.33 -5.20 3.08
CA ARG A 115 11.72 -5.68 3.15
C ARG A 115 12.59 -4.85 4.09
N ASN A 116 12.10 -3.71 4.59
CA ASN A 116 12.87 -2.75 5.37
C ASN A 116 14.21 -2.40 4.69
N ILE A 117 14.17 -2.27 3.36
CA ILE A 117 15.29 -1.86 2.52
C ILE A 117 15.05 -0.41 2.11
N THR A 118 16.02 0.46 2.40
CA THR A 118 15.98 1.86 1.97
C THR A 118 16.98 2.09 0.85
N LEU A 119 16.49 2.62 -0.28
CA LEU A 119 17.29 3.10 -1.39
C LEU A 119 17.47 4.62 -1.25
N TYR A 120 18.71 5.09 -1.39
CA TYR A 120 19.05 6.51 -1.22
C TYR A 120 19.33 7.16 -2.58
N VAL A 121 18.83 8.38 -2.77
CA VAL A 121 19.25 9.26 -3.88
C VAL A 121 20.77 9.48 -3.79
N ASP A 122 21.42 9.58 -4.96
CA ASP A 122 22.88 9.68 -5.14
C ASP A 122 23.72 8.46 -4.72
N LYS A 123 23.06 7.36 -4.35
CA LYS A 123 23.71 6.08 -4.06
C LYS A 123 23.07 4.92 -4.82
N ASP A 124 21.77 4.71 -4.58
CA ASP A 124 21.00 3.59 -5.09
C ASP A 124 19.97 4.07 -6.16
N ILE A 125 19.60 5.35 -6.11
CA ILE A 125 18.60 6.01 -6.98
C ILE A 125 19.29 7.16 -7.75
N ASN A 126 19.08 7.22 -9.07
CA ASN A 126 19.55 8.33 -9.91
C ASN A 126 18.70 9.60 -9.70
N LYS A 127 17.37 9.43 -9.61
CA LYS A 127 16.41 10.52 -9.36
C LYS A 127 15.05 10.00 -8.95
N ILE A 128 14.31 10.84 -8.23
CA ILE A 128 12.87 10.70 -7.99
C ILE A 128 12.19 11.90 -8.65
N VAL A 129 11.28 11.66 -9.60
CA VAL A 129 10.49 12.72 -10.24
C VAL A 129 9.15 12.79 -9.54
N THR A 130 8.86 13.94 -8.92
CA THR A 130 7.55 14.24 -8.32
C THR A 130 6.72 15.04 -9.31
N SER A 131 5.48 14.60 -9.55
CA SER A 131 4.52 15.30 -10.41
C SER A 131 3.19 15.48 -9.71
N GLY A 132 2.56 16.64 -9.90
CA GLY A 132 1.28 17.00 -9.29
C GLY A 132 0.18 17.12 -10.34
N SER A 133 -1.05 16.75 -9.97
CA SER A 133 -2.24 16.91 -10.80
C SER A 133 -3.45 17.31 -9.96
N ILE A 134 -4.17 18.33 -10.42
CA ILE A 134 -5.45 18.77 -9.85
C ILE A 134 -6.65 18.43 -10.73
N TYR A 135 -6.44 17.64 -11.80
CA TYR A 135 -7.48 17.38 -12.81
C TYR A 135 -8.71 16.68 -12.22
N ASP A 136 -8.48 15.70 -11.35
CA ASP A 136 -9.54 14.95 -10.67
C ASP A 136 -9.81 15.43 -9.24
N LEU A 137 -9.31 16.61 -8.85
CA LEU A 137 -9.49 17.17 -7.51
C LEU A 137 -10.96 17.55 -7.26
N TYR A 138 -11.53 17.12 -6.13
CA TYR A 138 -12.85 17.56 -5.67
C TYR A 138 -12.91 17.64 -4.15
N THR A 139 -13.64 18.64 -3.64
CA THR A 139 -13.79 18.89 -2.20
C THR A 139 -15.15 18.48 -1.65
N ALA A 140 -16.03 17.96 -2.52
CA ALA A 140 -17.30 17.38 -2.19
C ALA A 140 -17.64 16.20 -3.10
N ILE A 141 -18.38 15.23 -2.55
CA ILE A 141 -18.86 14.08 -3.29
C ILE A 141 -20.35 13.87 -3.06
N THR A 142 -21.07 13.61 -4.15
CA THR A 142 -22.48 13.20 -4.16
C THR A 142 -22.53 11.73 -4.57
N PRO A 143 -22.55 10.79 -3.61
CA PRO A 143 -22.46 9.37 -3.91
C PRO A 143 -23.83 8.74 -4.18
N THR A 144 -23.86 7.85 -5.17
CA THR A 144 -25.00 7.00 -5.49
C THR A 144 -24.54 5.54 -5.41
N GLY A 145 -25.20 4.69 -4.63
CA GLY A 145 -24.86 3.27 -4.54
C GLY A 145 -25.64 2.40 -5.51
N GLY A 146 -25.58 1.08 -5.30
CA GLY A 146 -26.35 0.11 -6.07
C GLY A 146 -27.84 0.19 -5.77
N THR A 147 -28.66 -0.31 -6.70
CA THR A 147 -30.08 -0.55 -6.44
C THR A 147 -30.22 -1.83 -5.62
N PRO A 148 -30.88 -1.80 -4.45
CA PRO A 148 -31.11 -3.02 -3.66
C PRO A 148 -31.87 -4.08 -4.45
N GLU A 149 -31.84 -5.33 -3.98
CA GLU A 149 -32.74 -6.37 -4.49
C GLU A 149 -34.14 -6.20 -3.87
N SER A 150 -35.16 -6.46 -4.69
CA SER A 150 -36.54 -6.23 -4.27
C SER A 150 -36.90 -7.27 -3.24
N LYS A 151 -37.45 -6.84 -2.11
CA LYS A 151 -37.98 -7.80 -1.14
C LYS A 151 -39.24 -8.42 -1.72
N ASP A 152 -39.40 -9.73 -1.54
CA ASP A 152 -40.56 -10.46 -2.03
C ASP A 152 -41.87 -9.77 -1.60
N GLY A 153 -42.64 -9.32 -2.59
CA GLY A 153 -43.93 -8.64 -2.41
C GLY A 153 -43.91 -7.12 -2.58
N GLU A 154 -42.75 -6.48 -2.77
CA GLU A 154 -42.68 -5.06 -3.11
C GLU A 154 -42.84 -4.82 -4.63
N THR A 155 -43.84 -4.02 -5.01
CA THR A 155 -44.14 -3.63 -6.40
C THR A 155 -43.64 -2.22 -6.74
N VAL A 156 -42.73 -1.66 -5.92
CA VAL A 156 -42.24 -0.30 -6.07
C VAL A 156 -40.94 -0.33 -6.88
N ASP A 157 -40.80 0.58 -7.84
CA ASP A 157 -39.53 0.77 -8.55
C ASP A 157 -38.42 1.02 -7.53
N GLN A 158 -37.42 0.14 -7.51
CA GLN A 158 -36.30 0.31 -6.61
C GLN A 158 -35.35 1.36 -7.15
N HIS A 159 -35.02 2.30 -6.28
CA HIS A 159 -34.09 3.37 -6.59
C HIS A 159 -32.69 3.02 -6.05
N PRO A 160 -31.62 3.50 -6.71
CA PRO A 160 -30.28 3.42 -6.17
C PRO A 160 -30.22 4.00 -4.75
N ILE A 161 -29.46 3.37 -3.85
CA ILE A 161 -29.28 3.94 -2.51
C ILE A 161 -28.52 5.27 -2.59
N THR A 162 -28.91 6.24 -1.77
CA THR A 162 -28.20 7.52 -1.61
C THR A 162 -27.87 7.74 -0.14
N LEU A 163 -27.10 8.78 0.19
CA LEU A 163 -26.89 9.20 1.58
C LEU A 163 -27.89 10.24 2.07
N GLU A 164 -28.96 10.51 1.31
CA GLU A 164 -29.98 11.48 1.71
C GLU A 164 -30.63 11.04 3.03
N GLY A 165 -30.70 11.97 3.99
CA GLY A 165 -31.22 11.71 5.34
C GLY A 165 -30.36 10.81 6.24
N TYR A 166 -29.28 10.21 5.73
CA TYR A 166 -28.40 9.35 6.53
C TYR A 166 -27.71 10.17 7.63
N GLN A 167 -27.79 9.69 8.87
CA GLN A 167 -27.20 10.35 10.01
C GLN A 167 -25.80 9.81 10.25
N TRP A 168 -24.80 10.65 10.06
CA TRP A 168 -23.41 10.33 10.33
C TRP A 168 -22.70 11.52 10.93
N THR A 169 -21.75 11.24 11.83
CA THR A 169 -20.86 12.23 12.41
C THR A 169 -19.45 11.70 12.23
N ASP A 170 -18.60 12.53 11.64
CA ASP A 170 -17.19 12.20 11.45
C ASP A 170 -16.49 12.06 12.81
N PRO A 171 -15.85 10.92 13.11
CA PRO A 171 -15.11 10.74 14.36
C PRO A 171 -14.03 11.80 14.59
N ASP A 172 -13.41 12.28 13.50
CA ASP A 172 -12.35 13.29 13.53
C ASP A 172 -12.90 14.73 13.44
N GLY A 173 -14.19 14.89 13.17
CA GLY A 173 -14.87 16.19 13.04
C GLY A 173 -14.44 17.04 11.83
N ARG A 174 -13.69 16.47 10.88
CA ARG A 174 -13.23 17.15 9.65
C ARG A 174 -14.30 17.15 8.58
N TYR A 175 -14.90 15.99 8.31
CA TYR A 175 -15.85 15.82 7.22
C TYR A 175 -17.28 16.09 7.68
N MET A 176 -18.12 16.53 6.74
CA MET A 176 -19.53 16.81 7.04
C MET A 176 -20.44 16.17 5.99
N LEU A 177 -21.41 15.38 6.44
CA LEU A 177 -22.49 14.88 5.61
C LEU A 177 -23.69 15.84 5.70
N THR A 178 -24.14 16.36 4.56
CA THR A 178 -25.33 17.22 4.50
C THR A 178 -26.61 16.38 4.50
N LYS A 179 -27.76 17.02 4.77
CA LYS A 179 -29.07 16.33 4.75
C LYS A 179 -29.43 15.81 3.36
N GLU A 180 -28.95 16.49 2.32
CA GLU A 180 -29.10 16.13 0.91
C GLU A 180 -28.19 14.95 0.50
N GLY A 181 -27.40 14.40 1.42
CA GLY A 181 -26.53 13.25 1.16
C GLY A 181 -25.20 13.59 0.48
N VAL A 182 -24.76 14.85 0.54
CA VAL A 182 -23.47 15.28 0.00
C VAL A 182 -22.42 15.25 1.10
N LEU A 183 -21.29 14.60 0.85
CA LEU A 183 -20.17 14.56 1.77
C LEU A 183 -19.16 15.67 1.40
N LEU A 184 -18.80 16.48 2.38
CA LEU A 184 -18.00 17.70 2.22
C LEU A 184 -16.67 17.59 2.98
N ASP A 185 -15.60 18.15 2.41
CA ASP A 185 -14.36 18.46 3.12
C ASP A 185 -14.18 19.99 3.25
N PRO A 186 -14.68 20.60 4.35
CA PRO A 186 -14.51 22.02 4.63
C PRO A 186 -13.06 22.50 4.67
N VAL A 187 -12.12 21.65 5.09
CA VAL A 187 -10.70 22.02 5.22
C VAL A 187 -10.09 22.15 3.82
N ALA A 188 -10.25 21.14 2.97
CA ALA A 188 -9.79 21.20 1.59
C ALA A 188 -10.47 22.34 0.82
N ASN A 189 -11.76 22.58 1.09
CA ASN A 189 -12.50 23.66 0.45
C ASN A 189 -11.92 25.06 0.76
N GLN A 190 -11.29 25.28 1.91
CA GLN A 190 -10.64 26.58 2.18
C GLN A 190 -9.46 26.86 1.23
N THR A 191 -8.80 25.82 0.76
CA THR A 191 -7.67 25.92 -0.19
C THR A 191 -8.17 25.95 -1.63
N TRP A 192 -9.10 25.05 -1.98
CA TRP A 192 -9.46 24.77 -3.38
C TRP A 192 -10.83 25.33 -3.80
N SER A 193 -11.56 26.01 -2.93
CA SER A 193 -12.87 26.59 -3.25
C SER A 193 -12.82 27.47 -4.49
N ARG A 194 -13.81 27.32 -5.37
CA ARG A 194 -13.97 28.16 -6.58
C ARG A 194 -14.04 29.66 -6.28
N LEU A 195 -14.54 30.02 -5.09
CA LEU A 195 -14.71 31.40 -4.64
C LEU A 195 -13.68 31.83 -3.57
N LEU A 196 -12.66 31.00 -3.28
CA LEU A 196 -11.70 31.21 -2.17
C LEU A 196 -12.38 31.60 -0.83
N ALA A 197 -13.58 31.06 -0.57
CA ALA A 197 -14.38 31.44 0.59
C ALA A 197 -13.71 30.98 1.89
N LYS A 198 -13.02 31.89 2.60
CA LYS A 198 -12.42 31.60 3.90
C LYS A 198 -13.47 31.71 5.01
N GLY A 199 -13.79 30.59 5.66
CA GLY A 199 -14.45 30.58 6.97
C GLY A 199 -15.99 30.70 6.97
N GLY A 200 -16.66 30.46 5.83
CA GLY A 200 -18.12 30.30 5.80
C GLY A 200 -18.58 28.98 6.41
N ALA A 201 -19.80 28.92 6.94
CA ALA A 201 -20.39 27.67 7.41
C ALA A 201 -20.48 26.65 6.25
N PRO A 202 -19.99 25.41 6.43
CA PRO A 202 -20.08 24.38 5.42
C PRO A 202 -21.52 24.16 4.94
N SER A 203 -21.73 24.21 3.63
CA SER A 203 -23.02 23.88 3.00
C SER A 203 -22.80 23.53 1.52
N VAL A 204 -23.77 22.88 0.90
CA VAL A 204 -23.74 22.57 -0.54
C VAL A 204 -23.55 23.81 -1.44
N ASN A 205 -23.89 25.00 -0.94
CA ASN A 205 -23.76 26.28 -1.66
C ASN A 205 -22.43 27.01 -1.36
N ALA A 206 -21.54 26.45 -0.54
CA ALA A 206 -20.28 27.11 -0.14
C ALA A 206 -19.12 26.83 -1.12
N ALA A 207 -19.42 26.83 -2.44
CA ALA A 207 -18.45 26.78 -3.53
C ALA A 207 -17.51 25.55 -3.58
N TYR A 208 -17.96 24.43 -3.03
CA TYR A 208 -17.28 23.15 -3.13
C TYR A 208 -17.11 22.69 -4.59
N ILE A 209 -16.00 22.03 -4.89
CA ILE A 209 -15.84 21.30 -6.16
C ILE A 209 -16.52 19.95 -5.96
N ASN A 210 -17.73 19.78 -6.50
CA ASN A 210 -18.54 18.60 -6.27
C ASN A 210 -18.41 17.61 -7.43
N ARG A 211 -18.30 16.32 -7.10
CA ARG A 211 -18.33 15.22 -8.08
C ARG A 211 -19.45 14.24 -7.73
N VAL A 212 -20.16 13.78 -8.77
CA VAL A 212 -21.17 12.72 -8.65
C VAL A 212 -20.49 11.41 -8.99
N VAL A 213 -20.55 10.42 -8.09
CA VAL A 213 -19.85 9.13 -8.24
C VAL A 213 -20.81 7.99 -7.92
N THR A 214 -20.75 6.93 -8.73
CA THR A 214 -21.58 5.73 -8.56
C THR A 214 -20.75 4.59 -7.99
N TYR A 215 -21.29 3.89 -6.99
CA TYR A 215 -20.67 2.78 -6.29
C TYR A 215 -21.53 1.52 -6.38
N THR A 216 -20.92 0.36 -6.18
CA THR A 216 -21.62 -0.94 -6.09
C THR A 216 -22.17 -1.23 -4.69
N ALA A 217 -21.91 -0.35 -3.72
CA ALA A 217 -22.36 -0.51 -2.33
C ALA A 217 -23.89 -0.63 -2.24
N THR A 218 -24.37 -1.61 -1.47
CA THR A 218 -25.80 -1.90 -1.28
C THR A 218 -26.34 -1.47 0.09
N SER A 219 -25.51 -0.84 0.93
CA SER A 219 -25.92 -0.23 2.20
C SER A 219 -25.41 1.21 2.32
N GLN A 220 -26.17 2.09 2.99
CA GLN A 220 -25.75 3.48 3.20
C GLN A 220 -24.43 3.59 4.00
N ALA A 221 -24.19 2.67 4.95
CA ALA A 221 -22.95 2.65 5.71
C ALA A 221 -21.75 2.33 4.82
N THR A 222 -21.85 1.30 3.97
CA THR A 222 -20.78 0.96 3.01
C THR A 222 -20.60 2.06 1.98
N LEU A 223 -21.69 2.64 1.46
CA LEU A 223 -21.66 3.75 0.51
C LEU A 223 -20.93 4.96 1.09
N LEU A 224 -21.22 5.32 2.34
CA LEU A 224 -20.52 6.40 3.02
C LEU A 224 -19.02 6.13 3.14
N GLN A 225 -18.62 4.92 3.53
CA GLN A 225 -17.19 4.58 3.66
C GLN A 225 -16.47 4.65 2.32
N SER A 226 -17.09 4.14 1.24
CA SER A 226 -16.54 4.27 -0.12
C SER A 226 -16.41 5.73 -0.55
N ALA A 227 -17.46 6.53 -0.37
CA ALA A 227 -17.45 7.95 -0.71
C ALA A 227 -16.45 8.76 0.12
N LEU A 228 -16.31 8.45 1.41
CA LEU A 228 -15.33 9.09 2.30
C LEU A 228 -13.89 8.74 1.91
N SER A 229 -13.64 7.48 1.54
CA SER A 229 -12.34 7.04 1.04
C SER A 229 -11.97 7.79 -0.24
N ASP A 230 -12.88 7.85 -1.20
CA ASP A 230 -12.67 8.57 -2.46
C ASP A 230 -12.44 10.06 -2.25
N LEU A 231 -13.24 10.71 -1.40
CA LEU A 231 -13.06 12.11 -1.05
C LEU A 231 -11.69 12.35 -0.38
N LYS A 232 -11.26 11.46 0.52
CA LYS A 232 -9.93 11.54 1.14
C LYS A 232 -8.80 11.48 0.11
N THR A 233 -8.95 10.66 -0.93
CA THR A 233 -7.95 10.50 -2.00
C THR A 233 -7.88 11.71 -2.94
N HIS A 234 -9.01 12.39 -3.19
CA HIS A 234 -9.09 13.42 -4.23
C HIS A 234 -9.29 14.85 -3.70
N ASN A 235 -9.36 15.06 -2.39
CA ASN A 235 -9.50 16.39 -1.76
C ASN A 235 -8.19 17.21 -1.75
N HIS A 236 -7.12 16.67 -2.30
CA HIS A 236 -5.81 17.30 -2.41
C HIS A 236 -5.24 17.04 -3.81
N GLU A 237 -4.17 17.73 -4.14
CA GLU A 237 -3.43 17.50 -5.38
C GLU A 237 -2.95 16.04 -5.42
N ALA A 238 -3.24 15.34 -6.53
CA ALA A 238 -2.74 14.01 -6.76
C ALA A 238 -1.24 14.11 -7.03
N VAL A 239 -0.43 13.49 -6.18
CA VAL A 239 1.02 13.46 -6.32
C VAL A 239 1.45 12.09 -6.80
N ASN A 240 2.16 12.04 -7.92
CA ASN A 240 2.74 10.83 -8.47
C ASN A 240 4.27 10.91 -8.41
N TYR A 241 4.90 9.74 -8.24
CA TYR A 241 6.34 9.60 -8.20
C TYR A 241 6.80 8.63 -9.28
N GLU A 242 7.91 8.95 -9.93
CA GLU A 242 8.64 8.04 -10.80
C GLU A 242 10.07 7.94 -10.31
N THR A 243 10.56 6.71 -10.09
CA THR A 243 11.89 6.47 -9.55
C THR A 243 12.78 5.84 -10.62
N ASP A 244 13.95 6.41 -10.83
CA ASP A 244 15.00 5.87 -11.68
C ASP A 244 16.05 5.21 -10.79
N ILE A 245 16.01 3.88 -10.70
CA ILE A 245 16.89 3.10 -9.83
C ILE A 245 18.22 2.87 -10.52
N ALA A 246 19.31 3.26 -9.87
CA ALA A 246 20.68 3.03 -10.34
C ALA A 246 21.17 1.62 -9.99
N VAL A 247 20.90 1.19 -8.75
CA VAL A 247 21.36 -0.10 -8.20
C VAL A 247 20.18 -0.82 -7.56
N LEU A 248 19.77 -1.92 -8.18
CA LEU A 248 18.69 -2.74 -7.67
C LEU A 248 19.21 -3.77 -6.64
N PRO A 249 18.60 -3.87 -5.43
CA PRO A 249 18.98 -4.90 -4.47
C PRO A 249 18.59 -6.30 -4.95
N GLN A 250 19.41 -7.31 -4.65
CA GLN A 250 19.23 -8.66 -5.21
C GLN A 250 18.13 -9.51 -4.53
N ASN A 251 17.65 -9.13 -3.34
CA ASN A 251 16.69 -9.91 -2.55
C ASN A 251 15.31 -9.26 -2.48
N ILE A 252 14.83 -8.74 -3.61
CA ILE A 252 13.49 -8.18 -3.74
C ILE A 252 12.69 -9.01 -4.75
N ASN A 253 11.40 -9.16 -4.48
CA ASN A 253 10.44 -9.86 -5.30
C ASN A 253 9.28 -8.94 -5.66
N ILE A 254 8.61 -9.23 -6.77
CA ILE A 254 7.40 -8.51 -7.16
C ILE A 254 6.41 -8.54 -5.99
N GLY A 255 5.79 -7.40 -5.72
CA GLY A 255 4.91 -7.16 -4.59
C GLY A 255 5.61 -6.71 -3.31
N ASP A 256 6.93 -6.81 -3.19
CA ASP A 256 7.61 -6.32 -1.99
C ASP A 256 7.50 -4.79 -1.85
N THR A 257 7.48 -4.30 -0.61
CA THR A 257 7.56 -2.86 -0.31
C THR A 257 9.00 -2.51 0.06
N ILE A 258 9.50 -1.42 -0.51
CA ILE A 258 10.80 -0.83 -0.24
C ILE A 258 10.66 0.66 0.10
N HIS A 259 11.68 1.23 0.74
CA HIS A 259 11.71 2.63 1.14
C HIS A 259 12.69 3.41 0.25
N LEU A 260 12.38 4.68 0.00
CA LEU A 260 13.16 5.60 -0.81
C LEU A 260 13.43 6.86 0.02
N ALA A 261 14.67 7.34 0.01
CA ALA A 261 15.08 8.53 0.73
C ALA A 261 15.84 9.49 -0.19
N ASP A 262 15.28 10.69 -0.34
CA ASP A 262 15.99 11.88 -0.82
C ASP A 262 16.21 12.79 0.38
N GLU A 263 17.43 12.73 0.94
CA GLU A 263 17.75 13.46 2.17
C GLU A 263 17.83 14.97 1.94
N ASP A 264 18.24 15.40 0.74
CA ASP A 264 18.41 16.80 0.36
C ASP A 264 17.06 17.50 0.17
N GLU A 265 16.09 16.83 -0.46
CA GLU A 265 14.71 17.32 -0.61
C GLU A 265 13.81 16.97 0.59
N HIS A 266 14.34 16.25 1.60
CA HIS A 266 13.60 15.72 2.74
C HIS A 266 12.37 14.89 2.35
N LEU A 267 12.48 14.11 1.27
CA LEU A 267 11.43 13.28 0.73
C LEU A 267 11.67 11.81 1.08
N TYR A 268 10.76 11.25 1.87
CA TYR A 268 10.79 9.86 2.31
C TYR A 268 9.52 9.16 1.82
N LEU A 269 9.69 8.07 1.09
CA LEU A 269 8.59 7.33 0.46
C LEU A 269 8.72 5.85 0.74
N SER A 270 7.59 5.15 0.86
CA SER A 270 7.52 3.72 0.60
C SER A 270 6.94 3.48 -0.78
N ALA A 271 7.44 2.48 -1.50
CA ALA A 271 6.91 2.09 -2.80
C ALA A 271 6.87 0.57 -2.95
N ARG A 272 5.88 0.06 -3.67
CA ARG A 272 5.73 -1.35 -4.00
C ARG A 272 6.43 -1.66 -5.31
N LEU A 273 7.14 -2.79 -5.34
CA LEU A 273 7.75 -3.33 -6.54
C LEU A 273 6.69 -3.95 -7.44
N LEU A 274 6.41 -3.36 -8.60
CA LEU A 274 5.36 -3.81 -9.52
C LEU A 274 5.90 -4.70 -10.64
N GLU A 275 7.10 -4.40 -11.13
CA GLU A 275 7.70 -5.11 -12.25
C GLU A 275 9.20 -5.28 -12.01
N LEU A 276 9.75 -6.42 -12.45
CA LEU A 276 11.18 -6.69 -12.51
C LEU A 276 11.56 -7.14 -13.93
N LYS A 277 12.56 -6.48 -14.52
CA LYS A 277 13.14 -6.87 -15.81
C LYS A 277 14.61 -7.19 -15.61
N SER A 278 15.02 -8.37 -16.07
CA SER A 278 16.39 -8.86 -15.93
C SER A 278 16.96 -9.26 -17.28
N SER A 279 18.18 -8.83 -17.59
CA SER A 279 18.95 -9.28 -18.74
C SER A 279 20.15 -10.08 -18.26
N TYR A 280 20.16 -11.38 -18.56
CA TYR A 280 21.26 -12.26 -18.17
C TYR A 280 22.57 -11.93 -18.90
N SER A 281 22.50 -11.56 -20.18
CA SER A 281 23.69 -11.29 -21.00
C SER A 281 24.33 -9.94 -20.69
N MET A 282 23.51 -8.95 -20.31
CA MET A 282 23.99 -7.60 -19.97
C MET A 282 24.18 -7.40 -18.47
N ASP A 283 23.81 -8.37 -17.64
CA ASP A 283 23.81 -8.28 -16.18
C ASP A 283 23.06 -7.02 -15.67
N THR A 284 21.92 -6.72 -16.30
CA THR A 284 21.08 -5.56 -15.94
C THR A 284 19.80 -6.03 -15.27
N HIS A 285 19.44 -5.32 -14.19
CA HIS A 285 18.18 -5.49 -13.48
C HIS A 285 17.51 -4.13 -13.34
N THR A 286 16.29 -4.00 -13.85
CA THR A 286 15.48 -2.80 -13.68
C THR A 286 14.16 -3.16 -13.01
N ALA A 287 13.58 -2.18 -12.34
CA ALA A 287 12.36 -2.33 -11.59
C ALA A 287 11.43 -1.15 -11.85
N THR A 288 10.13 -1.45 -11.86
CA THR A 288 9.08 -0.43 -11.85
C THR A 288 8.46 -0.40 -10.47
N LEU A 289 8.51 0.77 -9.82
CA LEU A 289 7.89 1.00 -8.52
C LEU A 289 6.56 1.75 -8.68
N GLY A 290 5.60 1.45 -7.81
CA GLY A 290 4.31 2.13 -7.73
C GLY A 290 3.72 2.08 -6.33
N ASP A 291 2.44 2.42 -6.20
CA ASP A 291 1.74 2.52 -4.91
C ASP A 291 2.52 3.36 -3.87
N TYR A 292 3.09 4.48 -4.32
CA TYR A 292 3.93 5.33 -3.48
C TYR A 292 3.13 5.94 -2.33
N LEU A 293 3.72 5.93 -1.13
CA LEU A 293 3.18 6.59 0.05
C LEU A 293 4.24 7.47 0.66
N ILE A 294 3.87 8.71 1.01
CA ILE A 294 4.73 9.60 1.77
C ILE A 294 4.89 9.03 3.18
N GLU A 295 6.13 8.75 3.55
CA GLU A 295 6.48 8.46 4.93
C GLU A 295 6.63 9.79 5.63
N HIS A 296 5.54 10.28 6.24
CA HIS A 296 5.60 11.48 7.06
C HIS A 296 6.67 11.30 8.13
N ASP A 297 7.79 12.02 7.99
CA ASP A 297 8.86 12.32 8.94
C ASP A 297 8.80 11.46 10.23
N GLN A 298 8.86 10.13 10.08
CA GLN A 298 8.77 9.20 11.20
C GLN A 298 10.03 9.32 12.08
N VAL A 299 11.08 9.90 11.49
CA VAL A 299 12.25 10.42 12.16
C VAL A 299 11.84 11.44 13.23
N ALA A 300 10.97 12.41 12.96
CA ALA A 300 10.63 13.43 13.96
C ALA A 300 9.89 12.88 15.18
N ALA A 301 8.94 11.94 15.03
CA ALA A 301 8.16 11.43 16.16
C ALA A 301 8.98 10.49 17.05
N GLN A 302 9.68 9.52 16.44
CA GLN A 302 10.50 8.57 17.18
C GLN A 302 11.76 9.21 17.76
N TYR A 303 12.41 10.14 17.06
CA TYR A 303 13.54 10.89 17.63
C TYR A 303 13.11 11.90 18.67
N ARG A 304 11.92 12.53 18.58
CA ARG A 304 11.40 13.34 19.70
C ARG A 304 11.08 12.48 20.91
N GLN A 305 10.48 11.30 20.72
CA GLN A 305 10.24 10.36 21.82
C GLN A 305 11.54 9.83 22.42
N LEU A 306 12.52 9.47 21.60
CA LEU A 306 13.85 9.02 22.04
C LEU A 306 14.62 10.16 22.71
N ALA A 307 14.59 11.39 22.16
CA ALA A 307 15.21 12.56 22.77
C ALA A 307 14.54 12.93 24.10
N GLU A 308 13.22 12.85 24.21
CA GLU A 308 12.51 13.00 25.48
C GLU A 308 12.82 11.86 26.45
N GLN A 309 12.96 10.61 25.99
CA GLN A 309 13.41 9.50 26.83
C GLN A 309 14.84 9.73 27.32
N ILE A 310 15.77 10.15 26.46
CA ILE A 310 17.16 10.46 26.81
C ILE A 310 17.24 11.65 27.77
N LYS A 311 16.42 12.68 27.55
CA LYS A 311 16.33 13.87 28.42
C LYS A 311 15.77 13.53 29.80
N ASN A 312 14.86 12.55 29.87
CA ASN A 312 14.22 12.10 31.11
C ASN A 312 14.89 10.86 31.73
N LEU A 313 15.98 10.35 31.14
CA LEU A 313 16.83 9.37 31.82
C LEU A 313 17.42 10.06 33.05
N PRO A 314 17.22 9.52 34.27
CA PRO A 314 17.88 10.07 35.45
C PRO A 314 19.38 9.99 35.17
N LYS A 315 20.07 11.13 35.22
CA LYS A 315 21.54 11.17 35.24
C LYS A 315 21.97 10.46 36.51
N THR A 316 22.17 9.14 36.43
CA THR A 316 22.82 8.38 37.48
C THR A 316 24.19 9.01 37.65
N ILE A 317 24.36 9.72 38.76
CA ILE A 317 25.64 10.22 39.20
C ILE A 317 26.54 9.00 39.37
N GLN A 318 27.44 8.81 38.40
CA GLN A 318 28.30 7.65 38.32
C GLN A 318 29.58 7.95 39.11
N TYR A 319 29.58 7.58 40.38
CA TYR A 319 30.79 7.66 41.20
C TYR A 319 31.79 6.61 40.72
N TYR A 320 32.95 7.04 40.25
CA TYR A 320 34.05 6.15 39.91
C TYR A 320 34.87 5.90 41.18
N PRO A 321 34.85 4.68 41.77
CA PRO A 321 35.72 4.38 42.90
C PRO A 321 37.18 4.34 42.42
N TRP A 322 38.06 5.02 43.15
CA TRP A 322 39.50 4.89 42.94
C TRP A 322 40.22 4.60 44.24
N ILE A 323 41.33 3.89 44.12
CA ILE A 323 42.11 3.41 45.26
C ILE A 323 43.28 4.37 45.53
N ARG A 324 43.54 4.65 46.81
CA ARG A 324 44.76 5.31 47.30
C ARG A 324 45.36 4.56 48.47
N TYR A 325 46.64 4.82 48.70
CA TYR A 325 47.40 4.21 49.78
C TYR A 325 47.95 5.28 50.72
N ALA A 326 47.96 5.02 52.03
CA ALA A 326 48.37 5.97 53.07
C ALA A 326 49.30 5.34 54.13
N ASP A 327 49.95 6.19 54.92
CA ASP A 327 50.86 5.75 55.99
C ASP A 327 50.11 5.29 57.25
N ASP A 328 48.92 5.84 57.49
CA ASP A 328 48.05 5.57 58.65
C ASP A 328 46.55 5.49 58.27
N ASP A 329 45.71 5.15 59.24
CA ASP A 329 44.25 5.04 59.08
C ASP A 329 43.53 6.40 59.00
N GLN A 330 44.25 7.51 59.16
CA GLN A 330 43.75 8.87 59.02
C GLN A 330 44.02 9.47 57.63
N GLY A 331 44.74 8.76 56.76
CA GLY A 331 45.00 9.19 55.39
C GLY A 331 46.24 10.08 55.22
N THR A 332 47.20 10.05 56.15
CA THR A 332 48.41 10.86 56.04
C THR A 332 49.31 10.39 54.88
N ASN A 333 49.87 11.36 54.13
CA ASN A 333 50.74 11.14 52.97
C ASN A 333 50.16 10.19 51.90
N MET A 334 48.93 10.45 51.43
CA MET A 334 48.31 9.61 50.40
C MET A 334 49.11 9.54 49.10
N SER A 335 49.14 8.36 48.48
CA SER A 335 49.79 8.08 47.20
C SER A 335 48.91 7.20 46.32
N ALA A 336 49.08 7.31 45.01
CA ALA A 336 48.49 6.38 44.04
C ALA A 336 49.22 5.03 43.98
N LEU A 337 50.43 4.96 44.53
CA LEU A 337 51.27 3.75 44.52
C LEU A 337 51.32 3.11 45.92
N PRO A 338 51.31 1.77 46.00
CA PRO A 338 51.30 1.05 47.28
C PRO A 338 52.66 1.05 48.00
N ALA A 339 53.74 1.43 47.31
CA ALA A 339 55.10 1.29 47.84
C ALA A 339 55.30 2.11 49.13
N GLY A 340 55.66 1.42 50.22
CA GLY A 340 55.91 2.01 51.52
C GLY A 340 54.65 2.39 52.32
N LYS A 341 53.45 2.09 51.82
CA LYS A 341 52.17 2.44 52.44
C LYS A 341 51.55 1.24 53.15
N LYS A 342 50.94 1.48 54.31
CA LYS A 342 50.35 0.41 55.16
C LYS A 342 48.83 0.31 55.02
N TYR A 343 48.18 1.35 54.52
CA TYR A 343 46.72 1.44 54.45
C TYR A 343 46.27 1.69 53.01
N MET A 344 45.07 1.20 52.68
CA MET A 344 44.41 1.36 51.38
C MET A 344 43.01 1.93 51.61
N ALA A 345 42.67 3.00 50.88
CA ALA A 345 41.37 3.66 50.91
C ALA A 345 40.68 3.55 49.55
N VAL A 346 39.36 3.36 49.58
CA VAL A 346 38.49 3.47 48.41
C VAL A 346 37.80 4.84 48.49
N VAL A 347 38.09 5.69 47.53
CA VAL A 347 37.55 7.06 47.45
C VAL A 347 36.51 7.09 46.33
N TYR A 348 35.36 7.68 46.62
CA TYR A 348 34.33 7.96 45.63
C TYR A 348 34.37 9.46 45.33
N SER A 349 34.61 9.83 44.06
CA SER A 349 34.54 11.22 43.61
C SER A 349 33.45 11.38 42.55
N ASN A 350 32.88 12.58 42.51
CA ASN A 350 31.90 13.01 41.52
C ASN A 350 32.56 13.52 40.24
#